data_AF-A0A8J3SJC1-F1
#
_entry.id   AF-A0A8J3SJC1-F1
#
_cell.length_a   1.000
_cell.length_b   1.000
_cell.length_c   1.000
_cell.angle_alpha   90.00
_cell.angle_beta   90.00
_cell.angle_gamma   90.00
#
_symmetry.space_group_name_H-M   'P 1'
#
loop_
_entity.id
_entity.type
_entity.pdbx_description
1 polymer ?
#
loop_
_entity_poly.entity_id
_entity_poly.type
_entity_poly.pdbx_seq_one_letter_code
_entity_poly.pdbx_strand_id
1 'polypeptide(L)'
;MSVRPHPADAPGQPATPDRSSALTAVEQREVTLLAAMSDEDFVDAVAHYAASPDPSGRRVFRSPQLLERTYDALALLIDRAGHRMRSAQTHRARERATADVQRYREHRAELSPFISAARAAAADGTVRRQAERILAQVRYPDTKFLMGCLERGMSGPEAAAALREKIKGERAQT
;
A
#
# COMPACT_ATOMS: atom_id res chain seq x y z
N MET A 1 -57.37 8.44 -18.87
CA MET A 1 -56.91 7.11 -18.41
C MET A 1 -55.57 7.30 -17.72
N SER A 2 -55.55 7.18 -16.38
CA SER A 2 -54.33 7.24 -15.56
C SER A 2 -53.77 5.85 -15.37
N VAL A 3 -52.48 5.64 -15.67
CA VAL A 3 -51.67 4.64 -14.98
C VAL A 3 -50.31 5.28 -14.67
N ARG A 4 -49.95 5.22 -13.39
CA ARG A 4 -48.79 5.84 -12.74
C ARG A 4 -47.45 5.22 -13.20
N PRO A 5 -46.32 5.97 -13.11
CA PRO A 5 -44.99 5.38 -13.23
C PRO A 5 -44.67 4.48 -12.02
N HIS A 6 -44.05 3.32 -12.28
CA HIS A 6 -43.63 2.38 -11.24
C HIS A 6 -42.20 2.74 -10.77
N PRO A 7 -41.96 2.87 -9.45
CA PRO A 7 -40.63 3.20 -8.92
C PRO A 7 -39.88 1.92 -8.55
N ALA A 8 -38.77 1.64 -9.23
CA ALA A 8 -37.75 0.71 -8.74
C ALA A 8 -36.38 0.92 -9.40
N ASP A 9 -35.99 2.18 -9.64
CA ASP A 9 -34.56 2.51 -9.62
C ASP A 9 -34.14 2.62 -8.16
N ALA A 10 -33.96 1.46 -7.52
CA ALA A 10 -33.11 1.40 -6.35
C ALA A 10 -31.69 1.64 -6.86
N PRO A 11 -30.98 2.70 -6.41
CA PRO A 11 -29.60 2.90 -6.81
C PRO A 11 -28.84 1.63 -6.44
N GLY A 12 -28.25 1.00 -7.46
CA GLY A 12 -27.46 -0.21 -7.34
C GLY A 12 -26.59 -0.08 -6.11
N GLN A 13 -26.81 -1.01 -5.18
CA GLN A 13 -26.03 -1.16 -3.97
C GLN A 13 -24.55 -0.93 -4.28
N PRO A 14 -23.81 -0.21 -3.42
CA PRO A 14 -22.36 -0.09 -3.60
C PRO A 14 -21.83 -1.51 -3.74
N ALA A 15 -21.13 -1.77 -4.85
CA ALA A 15 -20.49 -3.05 -5.11
C ALA A 15 -19.80 -3.48 -3.83
N THR A 16 -20.36 -4.50 -3.19
CA THR A 16 -19.73 -5.11 -2.02
C THR A 16 -18.38 -5.57 -2.52
N PRO A 17 -17.27 -5.22 -1.85
CA PRO A 17 -15.96 -5.68 -2.28
C PRO A 17 -16.03 -7.20 -2.29
N ASP A 18 -15.91 -7.76 -3.49
CA ASP A 18 -16.07 -9.18 -3.76
C ASP A 18 -15.13 -9.94 -2.82
N ARG A 19 -15.70 -10.70 -1.89
CA ARG A 19 -14.96 -11.53 -0.92
C ARG A 19 -14.29 -12.74 -1.61
N SER A 20 -14.21 -12.77 -2.94
CA SER A 20 -13.69 -13.85 -3.79
C SER A 20 -12.28 -13.57 -4.36
N SER A 21 -11.36 -13.02 -3.57
CA SER A 21 -9.97 -12.73 -4.00
C SER A 21 -8.91 -13.44 -3.13
N ALA A 22 -9.19 -14.66 -2.68
CA ALA A 22 -8.16 -15.47 -2.05
C ALA A 22 -7.23 -16.06 -3.12
N LEU A 23 -5.91 -15.97 -2.92
CA LEU A 23 -4.93 -16.64 -3.77
C LEU A 23 -5.19 -18.14 -3.73
N THR A 24 -5.09 -18.80 -4.89
CA THR A 24 -5.07 -20.26 -4.99
C THR A 24 -3.84 -20.82 -4.26
N ALA A 25 -3.86 -22.12 -3.93
CA ALA A 25 -2.71 -22.77 -3.29
C ALA A 25 -1.43 -22.67 -4.13
N VAL A 26 -1.56 -22.65 -5.45
CA VAL A 26 -0.43 -22.47 -6.39
C VAL A 26 0.11 -21.05 -6.30
N GLU A 27 -0.75 -20.04 -6.42
CA GLU A 27 -0.36 -18.63 -6.31
C GLU A 27 0.23 -18.31 -4.92
N GLN A 28 -0.31 -18.90 -3.83
CA GLN A 28 0.22 -18.72 -2.48
C GLN A 28 1.63 -19.33 -2.33
N ARG A 29 1.87 -20.49 -2.94
CA ARG A 29 3.19 -21.11 -2.97
C ARG A 29 4.17 -20.26 -3.77
N GLU A 30 3.73 -19.71 -4.90
CA GLU A 30 4.53 -18.81 -5.73
C GLU A 30 4.91 -17.53 -4.98
N VAL A 31 3.96 -16.91 -4.27
CA VAL A 31 4.24 -15.77 -3.37
C VAL A 31 5.32 -16.13 -2.35
N THR A 32 5.22 -17.31 -1.74
CA THR A 32 6.20 -17.77 -0.74
C THR A 32 7.59 -17.95 -1.34
N LEU A 33 7.68 -18.48 -2.57
CA LEU A 33 8.94 -18.65 -3.28
C LEU A 33 9.56 -17.30 -3.65
N LEU A 34 8.77 -16.41 -4.25
CA LEU A 34 9.20 -15.06 -4.63
C LEU A 34 9.63 -14.22 -3.41
N ALA A 35 8.97 -14.39 -2.26
CA ALA A 35 9.34 -13.72 -1.02
C ALA A 35 10.71 -14.17 -0.47
N ALA A 36 11.09 -15.43 -0.72
CA ALA A 36 12.36 -16.00 -0.27
C ALA A 36 13.54 -15.75 -1.23
N MET A 37 13.27 -15.27 -2.45
CA MET A 37 14.31 -14.98 -3.45
C MET A 37 15.20 -13.81 -3.03
N SER A 38 16.42 -13.77 -3.58
CA SER A 38 17.30 -12.61 -3.48
C SER A 38 16.68 -11.39 -4.17
N ASP A 39 17.14 -10.19 -3.81
CA ASP A 39 16.63 -8.95 -4.43
C ASP A 39 16.91 -8.90 -5.93
N GLU A 40 18.06 -9.42 -6.36
CA GLU A 40 18.43 -9.45 -7.78
C GLU A 40 17.53 -10.41 -8.57
N ASP A 41 17.37 -11.64 -8.09
CA ASP A 41 16.51 -12.63 -8.75
C ASP A 41 15.04 -12.18 -8.75
N PHE A 42 14.60 -11.49 -7.69
CA PHE A 42 13.25 -10.95 -7.62
C PHE A 42 13.02 -9.83 -8.64
N VAL A 43 14.00 -8.93 -8.82
CA VAL A 43 13.93 -7.89 -9.84
C VAL A 43 13.83 -8.50 -11.24
N ASP A 44 14.57 -9.58 -11.51
CA ASP A 44 14.49 -10.30 -12.78
C ASP A 44 13.14 -11.00 -12.98
N ALA A 45 12.57 -11.59 -11.92
CA ALA A 45 11.22 -12.14 -11.96
C ALA A 45 10.17 -11.08 -12.28
N VAL A 46 10.27 -9.88 -11.67
CA VAL A 46 9.39 -8.74 -11.98
C VAL A 46 9.56 -8.27 -13.43
N ALA A 47 10.80 -8.27 -13.95
CA ALA A 47 11.06 -7.91 -15.34
C ALA A 47 10.41 -8.92 -16.32
N HIS A 48 10.51 -10.21 -16.03
CA HIS A 48 9.90 -11.27 -16.82
C HIS A 48 8.37 -11.15 -16.82
N TYR A 49 7.76 -10.99 -15.64
CA TYR A 49 6.33 -10.77 -15.51
C TYR A 49 5.86 -9.52 -16.27
N ALA A 50 6.55 -8.39 -16.10
CA ALA A 50 6.17 -7.16 -16.79
C ALA A 50 6.24 -7.32 -18.32
N ALA A 51 7.19 -8.10 -18.84
CA ALA A 51 7.29 -8.37 -20.28
C ALA A 51 6.14 -9.24 -20.82
N SER A 52 5.49 -10.06 -19.99
CA SER A 52 4.38 -10.92 -20.38
C SER A 52 3.38 -11.09 -19.22
N PRO A 53 2.58 -10.05 -18.93
CA PRO A 53 1.74 -10.03 -17.75
C PRO A 53 0.48 -10.89 -17.95
N ASP A 54 0.25 -11.82 -17.05
CA ASP A 54 -0.93 -12.68 -17.03
C ASP A 54 -1.80 -12.44 -15.78
N PRO A 55 -3.06 -12.92 -15.75
CA PRO A 55 -3.95 -12.71 -14.61
C PRO A 55 -3.46 -13.32 -13.28
N SER A 56 -2.76 -14.46 -13.32
CA SER A 56 -2.21 -15.12 -12.13
C SER A 56 -1.02 -14.33 -11.60
N GLY A 57 -0.07 -13.97 -12.48
CA GLY A 57 1.05 -13.10 -12.14
C GLY A 57 0.61 -11.78 -11.54
N ARG A 58 -0.44 -11.15 -12.11
CA ARG A 58 -1.03 -9.92 -11.55
C ARG A 58 -1.47 -10.10 -10.10
N ARG A 59 -2.06 -11.24 -9.72
CA ARG A 59 -2.50 -11.51 -8.34
C ARG A 59 -1.33 -11.78 -7.41
N VAL A 60 -0.35 -12.56 -7.86
CA VAL A 60 0.87 -12.89 -7.10
C VAL A 60 1.68 -11.63 -6.79
N PHE A 61 2.03 -10.83 -7.80
CA PHE A 61 2.86 -9.62 -7.62
C PHE A 61 2.13 -8.45 -6.93
N ARG A 62 0.79 -8.52 -6.83
CA ARG A 62 -0.05 -7.61 -6.02
C ARG A 62 -0.33 -8.13 -4.62
N SER A 63 0.17 -9.30 -4.26
CA SER A 63 0.03 -9.84 -2.91
C SER A 63 0.61 -8.86 -1.88
N PRO A 64 -0.06 -8.63 -0.73
CA PRO A 64 0.44 -7.73 0.31
C PRO A 64 1.87 -8.03 0.77
N GLN A 65 2.31 -9.29 0.68
CA GLN A 65 3.67 -9.71 1.06
C GLN A 65 4.75 -9.25 0.07
N LEU A 66 4.40 -9.06 -1.20
CA LEU A 66 5.32 -8.69 -2.26
C LEU A 66 5.13 -7.25 -2.75
N LEU A 67 3.98 -6.63 -2.44
CA LEU A 67 3.53 -5.40 -3.05
C LEU A 67 4.58 -4.27 -3.02
N GLU A 68 5.16 -3.99 -1.85
CA GLU A 68 6.21 -2.96 -1.70
C GLU A 68 7.47 -3.33 -2.50
N ARG A 69 7.91 -4.58 -2.39
CA ARG A 69 9.09 -5.08 -3.11
C ARG A 69 8.90 -5.03 -4.62
N THR A 70 7.72 -5.38 -5.14
CA THR A 70 7.37 -5.27 -6.56
C THR A 70 7.41 -3.80 -7.01
N TYR A 71 6.87 -2.89 -6.19
CA TYR A 71 6.85 -1.46 -6.50
C TYR A 71 8.26 -0.86 -6.58
N ASP A 72 9.15 -1.27 -5.68
CA ASP A 72 10.55 -0.84 -5.65
C ASP A 72 11.36 -1.49 -6.78
N ALA A 73 11.15 -2.78 -7.06
CA ALA A 73 11.76 -3.48 -8.19
C ALA A 73 11.41 -2.80 -9.53
N LEU A 74 10.16 -2.38 -9.72
CA LEU A 74 9.75 -1.62 -10.90
C LEU A 74 10.45 -0.25 -10.99
N ALA A 75 10.69 0.43 -9.86
CA ALA A 75 11.47 1.68 -9.86
C ALA A 75 12.91 1.44 -10.33
N LEU A 76 13.57 0.39 -9.81
CA LEU A 76 14.91 0.01 -10.25
C LEU A 76 14.96 -0.35 -11.74
N LEU A 77 13.95 -1.07 -12.24
CA LEU A 77 13.86 -1.42 -13.66
C LEU A 77 13.64 -0.20 -14.55
N ILE A 78 12.85 0.79 -14.11
CA ILE A 78 12.69 2.08 -14.79
C ILE A 78 14.03 2.80 -14.87
N ASP A 79 14.79 2.85 -13.78
CA ASP A 79 16.08 3.52 -13.75
C ASP A 79 17.11 2.80 -14.64
N ARG A 80 17.20 1.47 -14.56
CA ARG A 80 18.06 0.64 -15.42
C ARG A 80 17.71 0.83 -16.90
N ALA A 81 16.43 0.77 -17.27
CA ALA A 81 15.99 0.99 -18.64
C ALA A 81 16.23 2.44 -19.09
N GLY A 82 16.05 3.42 -18.21
CA GLY A 82 16.37 4.83 -18.45
C GLY A 82 17.86 5.07 -18.70
N HIS A 83 18.74 4.39 -17.97
CA HIS A 83 20.17 4.39 -18.25
C HIS A 83 20.48 3.78 -19.62
N ARG A 84 19.91 2.61 -19.96
CA ARG A 84 20.07 1.99 -21.30
C ARG A 84 19.59 2.91 -22.41
N MET A 85 18.47 3.60 -22.21
CA MET A 85 17.93 4.56 -23.17
C MET A 85 18.88 5.74 -23.42
N ARG A 86 19.51 6.26 -22.37
CA ARG A 86 20.50 7.36 -22.47
C ARG A 86 21.83 6.93 -23.09
N SER A 87 22.27 5.70 -22.83
CA SER A 87 23.53 5.16 -23.33
C SER A 87 23.43 4.44 -24.67
N ALA A 88 22.24 4.33 -25.26
CA ALA A 88 22.02 3.60 -26.51
C ALA A 88 22.68 4.30 -27.71
N GLN A 89 23.58 3.58 -28.38
CA GLN A 89 24.26 4.05 -29.60
C GLN A 89 23.41 3.87 -30.87
N THR A 90 22.36 3.05 -30.81
CA THR A 90 21.49 2.77 -31.95
C THR A 90 20.05 3.16 -31.68
N HIS A 91 19.35 3.58 -32.72
CA HIS A 91 17.92 3.91 -32.66
C HIS A 91 17.08 2.75 -32.11
N ARG A 92 17.31 1.54 -32.62
CA ARG A 92 16.59 0.32 -32.18
C ARG A 92 16.79 0.02 -30.70
N ALA A 93 18.02 0.17 -30.19
CA ALA A 93 18.29 -0.05 -28.77
C ALA A 93 17.59 1.01 -27.90
N ARG A 94 17.56 2.27 -28.36
CA ARG A 94 16.86 3.36 -27.68
C ARG A 94 15.35 3.14 -27.67
N GLU A 95 14.75 2.76 -28.80
CA GLU A 95 13.32 2.44 -28.89
C GLU A 95 12.91 1.32 -27.92
N ARG A 96 13.69 0.24 -27.87
CA ARG A 96 13.44 -0.87 -26.93
C ARG A 96 13.52 -0.39 -25.48
N ALA A 97 14.55 0.36 -25.12
CA ALA A 97 14.69 0.88 -23.76
C ALA A 97 13.58 1.86 -23.38
N THR A 98 13.12 2.70 -24.32
CA THR A 98 11.97 3.58 -24.11
C THR A 98 10.69 2.78 -23.87
N ALA A 99 10.46 1.72 -24.66
CA ALA A 99 9.30 0.84 -24.48
C ALA A 99 9.32 0.13 -23.12
N ASP A 100 10.50 -0.33 -22.67
CA ASP A 100 10.70 -0.90 -21.34
C ASP A 100 10.34 0.11 -20.23
N VAL A 101 10.85 1.34 -20.31
CA VAL A 101 10.54 2.40 -19.33
C VAL A 101 9.04 2.65 -19.24
N GLN A 102 8.37 2.77 -20.39
CA GLN A 102 6.94 3.03 -20.45
C GLN A 102 6.15 1.87 -19.81
N ARG A 103 6.48 0.63 -20.18
CA ARG A 103 5.87 -0.58 -19.63
C ARG A 103 6.01 -0.67 -18.11
N TYR A 104 7.21 -0.47 -17.57
CA TYR A 104 7.43 -0.54 -16.13
C TYR A 104 6.72 0.59 -15.38
N ARG A 105 6.61 1.79 -15.98
CA ARG A 105 5.82 2.90 -15.43
C ARG A 105 4.34 2.58 -15.35
N GLU A 106 3.78 1.97 -16.39
CA GLU A 106 2.38 1.54 -16.41
C GLU A 106 2.10 0.54 -15.30
N HIS A 107 2.92 -0.51 -15.16
CA HIS A 107 2.78 -1.45 -14.06
C HIS A 107 2.94 -0.80 -12.68
N ARG A 108 3.88 0.13 -12.53
CA ARG A 108 4.08 0.84 -11.25
C ARG A 108 2.90 1.76 -10.92
N ALA A 109 2.31 2.40 -11.93
CA ALA A 109 1.09 3.19 -11.77
C ALA A 109 -0.11 2.32 -11.38
N GLU A 110 -0.24 1.12 -11.96
CA GLU A 110 -1.27 0.15 -11.55
C GLU A 110 -1.16 -0.24 -10.07
N LEU A 111 0.06 -0.34 -9.51
CA LEU A 111 0.30 -0.69 -8.12
C LEU A 111 0.14 0.48 -7.14
N SER A 112 0.21 1.72 -7.63
CA SER A 112 0.23 2.91 -6.78
C SER A 112 -0.98 3.03 -5.84
N PRO A 113 -2.24 2.76 -6.25
CA PRO A 113 -3.39 2.82 -5.35
C PRO A 113 -3.30 1.79 -4.21
N PHE A 114 -2.79 0.59 -4.51
CA PHE A 114 -2.64 -0.48 -3.51
C PHE A 114 -1.57 -0.15 -2.49
N ILE A 115 -0.43 0.41 -2.93
CA ILE A 115 0.64 0.89 -2.04
C ILE A 115 0.13 2.03 -1.16
N SER A 116 -0.56 3.02 -1.74
CA SER A 116 -1.12 4.13 -0.98
C SER A 116 -2.14 3.64 0.06
N ALA A 117 -3.00 2.70 -0.30
CA ALA A 117 -3.96 2.10 0.63
C ALA A 117 -3.27 1.27 1.72
N ALA A 118 -2.25 0.47 1.38
CA ALA A 118 -1.47 -0.30 2.34
C ALA A 118 -0.72 0.62 3.33
N ARG A 119 -0.13 1.71 2.84
CA ARG A 119 0.52 2.73 3.67
C ARG A 119 -0.46 3.50 4.55
N ALA A 120 -1.62 3.86 4.04
CA ALA A 120 -2.68 4.51 4.82
C ALA A 120 -3.18 3.58 5.95
N ALA A 121 -3.47 2.31 5.63
CA ALA A 121 -3.85 1.31 6.63
C ALA A 121 -2.74 1.04 7.65
N ALA A 122 -1.47 1.05 7.21
CA ALA A 122 -0.32 0.92 8.09
C ALA A 122 -0.17 2.14 9.01
N ALA A 123 -0.39 3.36 8.51
CA ALA A 123 -0.36 4.60 9.27
C ALA A 123 -1.49 4.66 10.33
N ASP A 124 -2.71 4.26 9.95
CA ASP A 124 -3.84 4.15 10.88
C ASP A 124 -3.59 3.08 11.95
N GLY A 125 -2.97 1.97 11.54
CA GLY A 125 -2.58 0.86 12.42
C GLY A 125 -1.41 1.18 13.36
N THR A 126 -0.41 1.96 12.92
CA THR A 126 0.70 2.40 13.77
C THR A 126 0.25 3.45 14.76
N VAL A 127 -0.62 4.41 14.39
CA VAL A 127 -1.19 5.38 15.36
C VAL A 127 -1.98 4.65 16.44
N ARG A 128 -2.86 3.71 16.06
CA ARG A 128 -3.65 2.94 17.03
C ARG A 128 -2.78 2.06 17.93
N ARG A 129 -1.80 1.34 17.37
CA ARG A 129 -0.88 0.50 18.16
C ARG A 129 0.09 1.32 19.02
N GLN A 130 0.47 2.51 18.57
CA GLN A 130 1.31 3.44 19.33
C GLN A 130 0.50 4.08 20.46
N ALA A 131 -0.77 4.43 20.23
CA ALA A 131 -1.70 4.86 21.27
C ALA A 131 -1.92 3.74 22.30
N GLU A 132 -2.19 2.52 21.86
CA GLU A 132 -2.37 1.35 22.74
C GLU A 132 -1.09 1.03 23.54
N ARG A 133 0.12 1.14 22.94
CA ARG A 133 1.39 0.99 23.67
C ARG A 133 1.60 2.08 24.71
N ILE A 134 1.29 3.34 24.39
CA ILE A 134 1.40 4.44 25.35
C ILE A 134 0.36 4.28 26.46
N LEU A 135 -0.88 3.87 26.15
CA LEU A 135 -1.91 3.60 27.15
C LEU A 135 -1.54 2.44 28.07
N ALA A 136 -0.95 1.37 27.52
CA ALA A 136 -0.46 0.22 28.28
C ALA A 136 0.72 0.56 29.20
N GLN A 137 1.60 1.48 28.79
CA GLN A 137 2.73 1.93 29.61
C GLN A 137 2.33 2.93 30.68
N VAL A 138 1.27 3.70 30.46
CA VAL A 138 0.97 4.86 31.28
C VAL A 138 -0.16 4.53 32.27
N ARG A 139 -1.00 3.49 32.08
CA ARG A 139 -2.18 3.17 32.94
C ARG A 139 -3.13 4.39 33.07
N TYR A 140 -3.54 5.01 31.96
CA TYR A 140 -4.47 6.15 32.00
C TYR A 140 -5.73 5.95 31.14
N PRO A 141 -6.89 6.48 31.58
CA PRO A 141 -8.19 6.25 30.95
C PRO A 141 -8.55 7.17 29.77
N ASP A 142 -7.80 8.24 29.48
CA ASP A 142 -8.19 9.24 28.45
C ASP A 142 -7.59 8.92 27.07
N THR A 143 -8.11 7.83 26.48
CA THR A 143 -7.68 7.32 25.16
C THR A 143 -8.00 8.29 24.02
N LYS A 144 -9.10 9.05 24.14
CA LYS A 144 -9.54 10.01 23.09
C LYS A 144 -8.59 11.19 22.97
N PHE A 145 -8.12 11.73 24.09
CA PHE A 145 -7.13 12.81 24.08
C PHE A 145 -5.82 12.36 23.42
N LEU A 146 -5.34 11.16 23.78
CA LEU A 146 -4.07 10.66 23.25
C LEU A 146 -4.13 10.37 21.74
N MET A 147 -5.23 9.80 21.23
CA MET A 147 -5.44 9.64 19.79
C MET A 147 -5.48 10.99 19.08
N GLY A 148 -6.19 11.98 19.62
CA GLY A 148 -6.23 13.33 19.04
C GLY A 148 -4.88 14.04 19.01
N CYS A 149 -3.97 13.73 19.95
CA CYS A 149 -2.60 14.25 19.92
C CYS A 149 -1.77 13.62 18.78
N LEU A 150 -1.87 12.30 18.61
CA LEU A 150 -1.15 11.59 17.56
C LEU A 150 -1.68 11.94 16.16
N GLU A 151 -3.00 12.10 15.99
CA GLU A 151 -3.62 12.55 14.74
C GLU A 151 -3.17 13.96 14.33
N ARG A 152 -2.73 14.80 15.29
CA ARG A 152 -2.14 16.11 15.04
C ARG A 152 -0.64 16.07 14.74
N GLY A 153 -0.06 14.88 14.60
CA GLY A 153 1.35 14.68 14.25
C GLY A 153 2.34 14.75 15.42
N MET A 154 1.87 14.76 16.68
CA MET A 154 2.79 14.67 17.83
C MET A 154 3.43 13.29 17.91
N SER A 155 4.70 13.24 18.30
CA SER A 155 5.38 11.98 18.58
C SER A 155 4.85 11.34 19.88
N GLY A 156 5.01 10.02 20.01
CA GLY A 156 4.55 9.28 21.20
C GLY A 156 5.02 9.85 22.55
N PRO A 157 6.30 10.25 22.71
CA PRO A 157 6.79 10.89 23.93
C PRO A 157 6.15 12.26 24.19
N GLU A 158 5.91 13.07 23.15
CA GLU A 158 5.28 14.39 23.26
C GLU A 158 3.81 14.27 23.64
N ALA A 159 3.07 13.35 23.02
CA ALA A 159 1.68 13.07 23.37
C ALA A 159 1.54 12.58 24.82
N ALA A 160 2.48 11.74 25.29
CA ALA A 160 2.51 11.28 26.67
C ALA A 160 2.84 12.41 27.67
N ALA A 161 3.75 13.33 27.31
CA ALA A 161 4.07 14.50 28.13
C ALA A 161 2.88 15.49 28.19
N ALA A 162 2.24 15.79 27.06
CA ALA A 162 1.06 16.65 26.99
C ALA A 162 -0.11 16.12 27.82
N LEU A 163 -0.33 14.80 27.81
CA LEU A 163 -1.36 14.17 28.64
C LEU A 163 -1.02 14.26 30.13
N ARG A 164 0.25 14.08 30.54
CA ARG A 164 0.66 14.25 31.94
C ARG A 164 0.45 15.68 32.44
N GLU A 165 0.75 16.68 31.62
CA GLU A 165 0.52 18.09 31.94
C GLU A 165 -0.98 18.43 32.03
N LYS A 166 -1.82 17.90 31.11
CA LYS A 166 -3.28 18.03 31.20
C LYS A 166 -3.82 17.51 32.54
N ILE A 167 -3.40 16.31 32.94
CA ILE A 167 -3.84 15.67 34.19
C ILE A 167 -3.34 16.45 35.41
N LYS A 168 -2.11 16.98 35.37
CA LYS A 168 -1.57 17.82 36.43
C LYS A 168 -2.35 19.13 36.57
N GLY A 169 -2.75 19.73 35.44
CA GLY A 169 -3.61 20.92 35.41
C GLY A 169 -5.02 20.65 35.95
N GLU A 170 -5.61 19.50 35.62
CA GLU A 170 -6.93 19.09 36.13
C GLU A 170 -6.91 18.82 37.64
N ARG A 171 -5.84 18.19 38.17
CA ARG A 171 -5.68 17.94 39.62
C ARG A 171 -5.37 19.18 40.45
N ALA A 172 -4.84 20.24 39.84
CA ALA A 172 -4.57 21.50 40.54
C ALA A 172 -5.83 22.38 40.70
N GLN A 173 -6.94 22.01 40.05
CA GLN A 173 -8.22 22.74 40.07
C GLN A 173 -9.29 22.08 40.96
N THR A 174 -8.99 20.91 41.53
CA THR A 174 -9.77 20.21 42.56
C THR A 174 -9.12 20.35 43.92
#